data_AF-A0A1H5CVW1-F1
#
_entry.id   AF-A0A1H5CVW1-F1
#
_cell.length_a   1.000
_cell.length_b   1.000
_cell.length_c   1.000
_cell.angle_alpha   90.00
_cell.angle_beta   90.00
_cell.angle_gamma   90.00
#
_symmetry.space_group_name_H-M   'P 1'
#
loop_
_entity.id
_entity.type
_entity.pdbx_description
1 polymer ?
#
loop_
_entity_poly.entity_id
_entity_poly.type
_entity_poly.pdbx_seq_one_letter_code
_entity_poly.pdbx_strand_id
1 'polypeptide(L)'
;MRLLPRSPSGWTMAVFGVLAAGLGVVGLVAPDTLLELMGFTPVPDSRRAEGDHTTVFLTASSMAALNMGVYYVLAALSDWKAFFRWTVPFRLLTCTVFTLAVIGGRAPSGFLGVGLWEGVGAIVTGAALRYEQRRAPAGGMDADPAV
;
A
#
# COMPACT_ATOMS: atom_id res chain seq x y z
N MET A 1 16.63 -9.13 -18.35
CA MET A 1 15.59 -9.25 -17.31
C MET A 1 14.38 -8.43 -17.76
N ARG A 2 13.18 -9.00 -17.85
CA ARG A 2 11.98 -8.21 -18.25
C ARG A 2 11.46 -7.47 -17.01
N LEU A 3 11.43 -6.14 -17.09
CA LEU A 3 11.07 -5.21 -16.01
C LEU A 3 9.55 -4.92 -15.93
N LEU A 4 8.71 -5.76 -16.54
CA LEU A 4 7.27 -5.52 -16.67
C LEU A 4 6.48 -6.61 -15.92
N PRO A 5 5.49 -6.24 -15.08
CA PRO A 5 4.60 -7.20 -14.43
C PRO A 5 3.89 -8.08 -15.45
N ARG A 6 3.78 -9.37 -15.13
CA ARG A 6 3.21 -10.40 -16.03
C ARG A 6 1.71 -10.61 -15.87
N SER A 7 1.14 -10.13 -14.77
CA SER A 7 -0.25 -10.36 -14.38
C SER A 7 -0.99 -9.04 -14.10
N PRO A 8 -2.31 -8.99 -14.28
CA PRO A 8 -3.10 -7.81 -13.92
C PRO A 8 -3.01 -7.50 -12.40
N SER A 9 -2.95 -8.52 -11.54
CA SER A 9 -2.68 -8.31 -10.10
C SER A 9 -1.26 -7.79 -9.82
N GLY A 10 -0.26 -8.18 -10.61
CA GLY A 10 1.08 -7.60 -10.57
C GLY A 10 1.10 -6.12 -10.94
N TRP A 11 0.29 -5.69 -11.92
CA TRP A 11 0.18 -4.28 -12.29
C TRP A 11 -0.44 -3.41 -11.19
N THR A 12 -1.48 -3.89 -10.52
CA THR A 12 -2.07 -3.14 -9.39
C THR A 12 -1.06 -2.96 -8.26
N MET A 13 -0.24 -3.98 -8.01
CA MET A 13 0.83 -3.92 -7.01
C MET A 13 2.01 -3.04 -7.42
N ALA A 14 2.39 -3.06 -8.69
CA ALA A 14 3.45 -2.18 -9.18
C ALA A 14 3.06 -0.71 -9.02
N VAL A 15 1.83 -0.34 -9.42
CA VAL A 15 1.33 1.03 -9.25
C VAL A 15 1.29 1.41 -7.78
N PHE A 16 0.75 0.54 -6.92
CA PHE A 16 0.70 0.81 -5.48
C PHE A 16 2.09 0.96 -4.85
N GLY A 17 3.02 0.08 -5.23
CA GLY A 17 4.40 0.11 -4.78
C GLY A 17 5.14 1.37 -5.21
N VAL A 18 4.97 1.79 -6.47
CA VAL A 18 5.57 3.03 -6.99
C VAL A 18 5.01 4.25 -6.28
N LEU A 19 3.69 4.32 -6.06
CA LEU A 19 3.08 5.42 -5.31
C LEU A 19 3.58 5.47 -3.86
N ALA A 20 3.63 4.33 -3.18
CA ALA A 20 4.14 4.24 -1.80
C ALA A 20 5.62 4.64 -1.72
N ALA A 21 6.45 4.19 -2.67
CA ALA A 21 7.84 4.58 -2.75
C ALA A 21 7.99 6.08 -3.03
N GLY A 22 7.21 6.61 -3.98
CA GLY A 22 7.22 8.04 -4.31
C GLY A 22 6.83 8.91 -3.12
N LEU A 23 5.74 8.59 -2.42
CA LEU A 23 5.34 9.30 -1.19
C LEU A 23 6.40 9.17 -0.09
N GLY A 24 7.03 7.99 0.05
CA GLY A 24 8.14 7.79 0.98
C GLY A 24 9.33 8.69 0.67
N VAL A 25 9.72 8.83 -0.61
CA VAL A 25 10.77 9.77 -1.02
C VAL A 25 10.35 11.21 -0.74
N VAL A 26 9.11 11.60 -1.07
CA VAL A 26 8.61 12.95 -0.78
C VAL A 26 8.68 13.23 0.72
N GLY A 27 8.27 12.30 1.58
CA GLY A 27 8.36 12.50 3.03
C GLY A 27 9.78 12.60 3.59
N LEU A 28 10.77 11.99 2.92
CA LEU A 28 12.19 12.08 3.30
C LEU A 28 12.86 13.37 2.79
N VAL A 29 12.48 13.85 1.61
CA VAL A 29 13.11 15.00 0.94
C VAL A 29 12.38 16.32 1.23
N ALA A 30 11.05 16.26 1.28
CA ALA A 30 10.13 17.39 1.43
C ALA A 30 9.01 17.06 2.45
N PRO A 31 9.34 16.90 3.74
CA PRO A 31 8.39 16.50 4.78
C PRO A 31 7.19 17.44 4.91
N ASP A 32 7.40 18.75 4.75
CA ASP A 32 6.34 19.75 4.84
C ASP A 32 5.29 19.55 3.72
N THR A 33 5.72 19.22 2.50
CA THR A 33 4.81 18.90 1.40
C THR A 33 3.97 17.66 1.71
N LEU A 34 4.56 16.64 2.35
CA LEU A 34 3.81 15.46 2.76
C LEU A 34 2.79 15.79 3.85
N LEU A 35 3.14 16.64 4.81
CA LEU A 35 2.22 17.10 5.86
C LEU A 35 1.02 17.86 5.26
N GLU A 36 1.26 18.78 4.32
CA GLU A 36 0.20 19.51 3.63
C GLU A 36 -0.73 18.58 2.85
N LEU A 37 -0.18 17.60 2.12
CA LEU A 37 -0.96 16.59 1.40
C LEU A 37 -1.84 15.76 2.34
N MET A 38 -1.38 15.53 3.57
CA MET A 38 -2.15 14.84 4.61
C MET A 38 -3.13 15.75 5.35
N GLY A 39 -3.18 17.04 5.00
CA GLY A 39 -4.09 18.03 5.59
C GLY A 39 -3.58 18.64 6.89
N PHE A 40 -2.29 18.51 7.20
CA PHE A 40 -1.64 19.16 8.34
C PHE A 40 -0.98 20.47 7.90
N THR A 41 -0.92 21.44 8.82
CA THR A 41 -0.16 22.67 8.61
C THR A 41 1.29 22.48 9.05
N PRO A 42 2.29 22.61 8.17
CA PRO A 42 3.69 22.48 8.56
C PRO A 42 4.10 23.57 9.54
N VAL A 43 4.90 23.19 10.53
CA VAL A 43 5.51 24.13 11.47
C VAL A 43 6.97 24.34 11.07
N PRO A 44 7.40 25.58 10.76
CA PRO A 44 8.78 25.88 10.43
C PRO A 44 9.73 25.51 11.58
N ASP A 45 10.93 25.04 11.26
CA ASP A 45 11.92 24.59 12.24
C ASP A 45 12.19 25.63 13.34
N SER A 46 12.21 26.92 12.99
CA SER A 46 12.44 28.03 13.92
C SER A 46 11.32 28.25 14.94
N ARG A 47 10.16 27.61 14.76
CA ARG A 47 8.96 27.73 15.60
C ARG A 47 8.55 26.40 16.24
N ARG A 48 9.30 25.33 16.05
CA ARG A 48 9.01 24.06 16.72
C ARG A 48 9.36 24.15 18.21
N ALA A 49 8.44 23.66 19.03
CA ALA A 49 8.65 23.58 20.47
C ALA A 49 9.68 22.49 20.80
N GLU A 50 10.35 22.65 21.94
CA GLU A 50 11.20 21.61 22.50
C GLU A 50 10.35 20.36 22.79
N GLY A 51 10.68 19.23 22.17
CA GLY A 51 9.87 17.99 22.24
C GLY A 51 8.93 17.75 21.05
N ASP A 52 8.94 18.58 20.01
CA ASP A 52 8.24 18.25 18.77
C ASP A 52 8.96 17.11 18.02
N HIS A 53 8.39 15.92 18.11
CA HIS A 53 8.90 14.70 17.47
C HIS A 53 8.26 14.41 16.11
N THR A 54 7.41 15.30 15.59
CA THR A 54 6.65 15.09 14.36
C THR A 54 7.57 14.73 13.19
N THR A 55 8.66 15.46 13.00
CA THR A 55 9.61 15.23 11.91
C THR A 55 10.35 13.90 12.03
N VAL A 56 10.66 13.47 13.27
CA VAL A 56 11.31 12.17 13.51
C VAL A 56 10.37 11.03 13.14
N PHE A 57 9.12 11.08 13.61
CA PHE A 57 8.09 10.10 13.25
C PHE A 57 7.79 10.12 11.76
N LEU A 58 7.67 11.30 11.16
CA LEU A 58 7.42 11.46 9.72
C LEU A 58 8.56 10.87 8.89
N THR A 59 9.82 11.11 9.27
CA THR A 59 10.99 10.53 8.60
C THR A 59 10.98 9.01 8.72
N ALA A 60 10.75 8.46 9.92
CA ALA A 60 10.68 7.03 10.15
C ALA A 60 9.54 6.37 9.36
N SER A 61 8.34 6.96 9.38
CA SER A 61 7.18 6.50 8.60
C SER A 61 7.42 6.59 7.10
N SER A 62 8.09 7.63 6.62
CA SER A 62 8.42 7.81 5.21
C SER A 62 9.44 6.78 4.72
N MET A 63 10.45 6.48 5.53
CA MET A 63 11.41 5.41 5.24
C MET A 63 10.73 4.03 5.21
N ALA A 64 9.80 3.77 6.14
CA ALA A 64 9.02 2.55 6.13
C ALA A 64 8.14 2.42 4.88
N ALA A 65 7.48 3.51 4.47
CA ALA A 65 6.69 3.57 3.25
C ALA A 65 7.54 3.33 1.99
N LEU A 66 8.74 3.92 1.93
CA LEU A 66 9.68 3.71 0.84
C LEU A 66 10.08 2.23 0.72
N ASN A 67 10.50 1.62 1.84
CA ASN A 67 10.89 0.21 1.86
C ASN A 67 9.75 -0.70 1.40
N MET A 68 8.54 -0.50 1.93
CA MET A 68 7.37 -1.28 1.55
C MET A 68 7.00 -1.08 0.07
N GLY A 69 7.10 0.14 -0.44
CA GLY A 69 6.88 0.43 -1.85
C GLY A 69 7.85 -0.32 -2.76
N VAL A 70 9.14 -0.34 -2.41
CA VAL A 70 10.16 -1.14 -3.13
C VAL A 70 9.84 -2.63 -3.08
N TYR A 71 9.46 -3.17 -1.91
CA TYR A 71 9.06 -4.58 -1.79
C TYR A 71 7.85 -4.92 -2.65
N TYR A 72 6.86 -4.03 -2.74
CA TYR A 72 5.70 -4.21 -3.62
C TYR A 72 6.07 -4.24 -5.10
N VAL A 73 6.98 -3.35 -5.54
CA VAL A 73 7.49 -3.37 -6.92
C VAL A 73 8.26 -4.67 -7.20
N LEU A 74 9.16 -5.09 -6.31
CA LEU A 74 9.91 -6.34 -6.46
C LEU A 74 9.00 -7.58 -6.46
N ALA A 75 7.97 -7.59 -5.62
CA ALA A 75 6.96 -8.66 -5.59
C ALA A 75 6.13 -8.67 -6.89
N ALA A 76 5.78 -7.50 -7.43
CA ALA A 76 5.09 -7.37 -8.71
C ALA A 76 5.93 -7.90 -9.89
N LEU A 77 7.23 -7.62 -9.90
CA LEU A 77 8.16 -8.09 -10.94
C LEU A 77 8.42 -9.60 -10.87
N SER A 78 8.38 -10.17 -9.67
CA SER A 78 8.51 -11.62 -9.44
C SER A 78 7.18 -12.39 -9.52
N ASP A 79 6.06 -11.71 -9.77
CA ASP A 79 4.70 -12.27 -9.80
C ASP A 79 4.36 -13.10 -8.55
N TRP A 80 4.78 -12.63 -7.37
CA TRP A 80 4.61 -13.36 -6.12
C TRP A 80 3.16 -13.30 -5.61
N LYS A 81 2.28 -14.14 -6.17
CA LYS A 81 0.83 -14.10 -5.91
C LYS A 81 0.45 -14.37 -4.46
N ALA A 82 1.22 -15.16 -3.72
CA ALA A 82 0.99 -15.40 -2.30
C ALA A 82 1.09 -14.10 -1.49
N PHE A 83 2.05 -13.25 -1.83
CA PHE A 83 2.19 -11.93 -1.26
C PHE A 83 1.00 -11.03 -1.60
N PHE A 84 0.54 -11.03 -2.86
CA PHE A 84 -0.63 -10.24 -3.27
C PHE A 84 -1.89 -10.60 -2.47
N ARG A 85 -2.11 -11.89 -2.21
CA ARG A 85 -3.24 -12.36 -1.39
C ARG A 85 -3.20 -11.82 0.03
N TRP A 86 -2.00 -11.69 0.62
CA TRP A 86 -1.83 -11.14 1.96
C TRP A 86 -2.03 -9.63 2.03
N THR A 87 -1.77 -8.90 0.95
CA THR A 87 -2.03 -7.45 0.96
C THR A 87 -3.51 -7.12 1.13
N VAL A 88 -4.42 -7.93 0.58
CA VAL A 88 -5.88 -7.66 0.65
C VAL A 88 -6.37 -7.52 2.10
N PRO A 89 -6.16 -8.48 3.03
CA PRO A 89 -6.58 -8.30 4.41
C PRO A 89 -5.84 -7.16 5.11
N PHE A 90 -4.56 -6.90 4.82
CA PHE A 90 -3.84 -5.76 5.40
C PHE A 90 -4.43 -4.42 4.94
N ARG A 91 -4.79 -4.27 3.67
CA ARG A 91 -5.41 -3.04 3.16
C ARG A 91 -6.81 -2.83 3.72
N LEU A 92 -7.59 -3.90 3.92
CA LEU A 92 -8.86 -3.81 4.64
C LEU A 92 -8.68 -3.43 6.11
N LEU A 93 -7.63 -3.96 6.77
CA LEU A 93 -7.29 -3.57 8.13
C LEU A 93 -6.93 -2.07 8.19
N THR A 94 -6.09 -1.58 7.28
CA THR A 94 -5.74 -0.16 7.19
C THR A 94 -6.98 0.71 6.95
N CYS A 95 -7.85 0.32 6.03
CA CYS A 95 -9.14 0.99 5.79
C CYS A 95 -9.96 1.08 7.07
N THR A 96 -10.08 -0.03 7.81
CA THR A 96 -10.82 -0.09 9.07
C THR A 96 -10.21 0.82 10.13
N VAL A 97 -8.89 0.73 10.34
CA VAL A 97 -8.19 1.50 11.37
C VAL A 97 -8.29 3.00 11.10
N PHE A 98 -8.06 3.46 9.86
CA PHE A 98 -8.18 4.88 9.53
C PHE A 98 -9.61 5.39 9.61
N THR A 99 -10.59 4.59 9.17
CA THR A 99 -12.00 4.96 9.31
C THR A 99 -12.40 5.12 10.79
N LEU A 100 -12.01 4.17 11.64
CA LEU A 100 -12.27 4.23 13.08
C LEU A 100 -11.50 5.37 13.77
N ALA A 101 -10.28 5.67 13.33
CA ALA A 101 -9.50 6.77 13.86
C ALA A 101 -10.17 8.12 13.60
N VAL A 102 -10.75 8.32 12.41
CA VAL A 102 -11.50 9.54 12.08
C VAL A 102 -12.82 9.60 12.83
N ILE A 103 -13.61 8.53 12.84
CA ILE A 103 -14.89 8.48 13.59
C ILE A 103 -14.65 8.72 15.09
N GLY A 104 -13.55 8.21 15.63
CA GLY A 104 -13.15 8.41 17.01
C GLY A 104 -12.47 9.75 17.30
N GLY A 105 -12.39 10.67 16.34
CA GLY A 105 -11.81 12.01 16.52
C GLY A 105 -10.29 12.04 16.72
N ARG A 106 -9.58 10.93 16.46
CA ARG A 106 -8.12 10.82 16.63
C ARG A 106 -7.32 11.23 15.39
N ALA A 107 -7.98 11.34 14.23
CA ALA A 107 -7.35 11.72 12.97
C ALA A 107 -8.21 12.73 12.19
N PRO A 108 -7.59 13.60 11.36
CA PRO A 108 -8.31 14.52 10.47
C PRO A 108 -9.23 13.79 9.49
N SER A 109 -10.30 14.44 9.05
CA SER A 109 -11.25 13.87 8.08
C SER A 109 -10.62 13.43 6.76
N GLY A 110 -9.49 14.04 6.36
CA GLY A 110 -8.70 13.62 5.19
C GLY A 110 -8.27 12.15 5.22
N PHE A 111 -8.08 11.56 6.42
CA PHE A 111 -7.73 10.14 6.56
C PHE A 111 -8.86 9.18 6.16
N LEU A 112 -10.12 9.63 6.09
CA LEU A 112 -11.18 8.84 5.49
C LEU A 112 -10.93 8.59 4.01
N GLY A 113 -10.38 9.58 3.30
CA GLY A 113 -10.00 9.42 1.89
C GLY A 113 -8.94 8.33 1.73
N VAL A 114 -7.94 8.30 2.61
CA VAL A 114 -6.92 7.25 2.64
C VAL A 114 -7.52 5.89 2.96
N GLY A 115 -8.40 5.81 3.95
CA GLY A 115 -9.09 4.57 4.31
C GLY A 115 -9.92 4.00 3.15
N LEU A 116 -10.72 4.85 2.51
CA LEU A 116 -11.51 4.48 1.34
C LEU A 116 -10.63 4.04 0.16
N TRP A 117 -9.52 4.74 -0.10
CA TRP A 117 -8.56 4.38 -1.13
C TRP A 117 -7.98 2.97 -0.90
N GLU A 118 -7.58 2.66 0.34
CA GLU A 118 -7.10 1.34 0.71
C GLU A 118 -8.18 0.26 0.56
N GLY A 119 -9.43 0.57 0.92
CA GLY A 119 -10.57 -0.33 0.71
C GLY A 119 -10.81 -0.64 -0.77
N VAL A 120 -10.85 0.40 -1.62
CA VAL A 120 -11.00 0.24 -3.08
C VAL A 120 -9.84 -0.57 -3.65
N GLY A 121 -8.60 -0.27 -3.25
CA GLY A 121 -7.42 -1.00 -3.66
C GLY A 121 -7.44 -2.48 -3.26
N ALA A 122 -7.95 -2.80 -2.07
CA ALA A 122 -8.14 -4.18 -1.61
C ALA A 122 -9.16 -4.92 -2.49
N ILE A 123 -10.28 -4.27 -2.81
CA ILE A 123 -11.34 -4.84 -3.67
C ILE A 123 -10.79 -5.11 -5.08
N VAL A 124 -10.10 -4.13 -5.68
CA VAL A 124 -9.55 -4.27 -7.04
C VAL A 124 -8.53 -5.41 -7.11
N THR A 125 -7.57 -5.46 -6.18
CA THR A 125 -6.57 -6.54 -6.13
C THR A 125 -7.23 -7.90 -5.86
N GLY A 126 -8.20 -7.96 -4.93
CA GLY A 126 -8.93 -9.19 -4.65
C GLY A 126 -9.74 -9.70 -5.84
N ALA A 127 -10.38 -8.79 -6.59
CA ALA A 127 -11.11 -9.11 -7.81
C ALA A 127 -10.17 -9.61 -8.92
N ALA A 128 -9.01 -8.98 -9.09
CA ALA A 128 -7.99 -9.42 -10.05
C ALA A 128 -7.48 -10.84 -9.72
N LEU A 129 -7.17 -11.12 -8.45
CA LEU A 129 -6.75 -12.46 -8.01
C LEU A 129 -7.84 -13.51 -8.24
N ARG A 130 -9.12 -13.19 -7.95
CA ARG A 130 -10.25 -14.09 -8.17
C ARG A 130 -10.48 -14.37 -9.65
N TYR A 131 -10.30 -13.35 -10.51
CA TYR A 131 -10.39 -13.49 -11.96
C TYR A 131 -9.28 -14.39 -12.52
N GLU A 132 -8.05 -14.25 -12.02
CA GLU A 132 -6.92 -15.11 -12.41
C GLU A 132 -7.12 -16.56 -11.96
N GLN A 133 -7.61 -16.80 -10.73
CA GLN A 133 -7.93 -18.16 -10.25
C GLN A 133 -9.00 -18.85 -11.09
N ARG A 134 -10.00 -18.10 -11.57
CA ARG A 134 -11.07 -18.64 -12.44
C ARG A 134 -10.61 -18.93 -13.86
N ARG A 135 -9.48 -18.36 -14.29
CA ARG A 135 -8.87 -18.57 -15.61
C ARG A 135 -7.70 -19.55 -15.60
N ALA A 136 -7.26 -20.01 -14.43
CA ALA A 136 -6.33 -21.12 -14.35
C ALA A 136 -7.01 -22.35 -14.99
N PRO A 137 -6.40 -23.00 -16.00
CA PRO A 137 -6.96 -24.20 -16.59
C PRO A 137 -7.20 -25.23 -15.48
N ALA A 138 -8.36 -25.87 -15.48
CA ALA A 138 -8.59 -27.08 -14.72
C ALA A 138 -7.70 -28.20 -15.30
N GLY A 139 -6.42 -28.19 -14.95
CA GLY A 139 -5.42 -29.18 -15.37
C GLY A 139 -4.92 -29.90 -14.13
N GLY A 140 -5.49 -31.07 -13.88
CA GLY A 140 -5.14 -31.93 -12.74
C GLY A 140 -6.23 -32.91 -12.32
N MET A 141 -7.07 -33.37 -13.26
CA MET A 141 -7.77 -34.64 -13.15
C MET A 141 -7.23 -35.55 -14.24
N ASP A 142 -5.92 -35.83 -14.19
CA ASP A 142 -5.40 -37.02 -14.83
C ASP A 142 -5.59 -38.15 -13.83
N ALA A 143 -6.60 -38.96 -14.15
CA ALA A 143 -6.85 -40.24 -13.54
C ALA A 143 -5.55 -41.05 -13.48
N ASP A 144 -5.30 -41.66 -12.33
CA ASP A 144 -4.47 -42.85 -12.27
C ASP A 144 -5.41 -44.06 -12.41
N PRO A 145 -5.52 -44.68 -13.60
CA PRO A 145 -6.09 -46.01 -13.68
C PRO A 145 -4.99 -47.01 -13.34
N ALA A 146 -5.11 -47.58 -12.14
CA ALA A 146 -4.65 -48.91 -11.72
C ALA A 146 -3.68 -49.64 -12.68
N VAL A 147 -2.45 -49.86 -12.21
CA VAL A 147 -1.66 -51.07 -12.47
C VAL A 147 -0.97 -51.51 -11.18
#